data_AF-A0AA40TTZ9-F1
#
_entry.id   AF-A0AA40TTZ9-F1
#
_cell.length_a   1.000
_cell.length_b   1.000
_cell.length_c   1.000
_cell.angle_alpha   90.00
_cell.angle_beta   90.00
_cell.angle_gamma   90.00
#
_symmetry.space_group_name_H-M   'P 1'
#
loop_
_entity.id
_entity.type
_entity.pdbx_description
1 polymer ?
#
loop_
_entity_poly.entity_id
_entity_poly.type
_entity_poly.pdbx_seq_one_letter_code
_entity_poly.pdbx_strand_id
1 'polypeptide(L)'
;MGLIGLPVICEELIRHGRSADTPAALVQQGTTVNQRVFTGTLANLPQLVAEHEVHAPTLVIIGEVVKLREKLAWFEGAQATV
;
A
#
# COMPACT_ATOMS: atom_id res chain seq x y z
N MET A 1 15.54 0.72 -2.31
CA MET A 1 14.60 0.72 -1.16
C MET A 1 13.19 0.56 -1.71
N GLY A 2 12.32 -0.24 -1.08
CA GLY A 2 11.13 -0.85 -1.68
C GLY A 2 10.15 0.08 -2.43
N LEU A 3 10.07 1.36 -2.07
CA LEU A 3 9.19 2.32 -2.73
C LEU A 3 9.71 2.77 -4.11
N ILE A 4 11.03 3.01 -4.24
CA ILE A 4 11.66 3.41 -5.52
C ILE A 4 11.58 2.28 -6.54
N GLY A 5 11.72 1.03 -6.08
CA GLY A 5 11.62 -0.16 -6.91
C GLY A 5 10.19 -0.67 -7.10
N LEU A 6 9.17 0.00 -6.54
CA LEU A 6 7.81 -0.52 -6.51
C LEU A 6 7.24 -0.82 -7.89
N PRO A 7 7.41 0.03 -8.93
CA PRO A 7 6.92 -0.28 -10.28
C PRO A 7 7.50 -1.60 -10.80
N VAL A 8 8.82 -1.79 -10.66
CA VAL A 8 9.53 -2.99 -11.10
C VAL A 8 9.11 -4.22 -10.30
N ILE A 9 8.93 -4.08 -8.98
CA ILE A 9 8.46 -5.17 -8.11
C ILE A 9 7.06 -5.62 -8.52
N CYS A 10 6.14 -4.69 -8.75
CA CYS A 10 4.78 -4.99 -9.19
C CYS A 10 4.79 -5.69 -10.55
N GLU A 11 5.55 -5.16 -11.52
CA GLU A 11 5.69 -5.75 -12.86
C GLU A 11 6.22 -7.18 -12.81
N GLU A 12 7.33 -7.41 -12.10
CA GLU A 12 7.97 -8.72 -12.03
C GLU A 12 7.10 -9.75 -11.27
N LEU A 13 6.40 -9.34 -10.21
CA LEU A 13 5.44 -10.22 -9.53
C LEU A 13 4.31 -10.66 -10.46
N ILE A 14 3.75 -9.73 -11.24
CA ILE A 14 2.70 -10.05 -12.22
C ILE A 14 3.26 -10.99 -13.31
N ARG A 15 4.43 -10.67 -13.84
CA ARG A 15 5.13 -11.46 -14.85
C ARG A 15 5.38 -12.91 -14.39
N HIS A 16 5.68 -13.10 -13.12
CA HIS A 16 5.91 -14.42 -12.52
C HIS A 16 4.64 -15.12 -12.02
N GLY A 17 3.45 -14.65 -12.42
CA GLY A 17 2.18 -15.36 -12.25
C GLY A 17 1.33 -14.90 -11.07
N ARG A 18 1.70 -13.80 -10.40
CA ARG A 18 0.81 -13.16 -9.43
C ARG A 18 -0.31 -12.41 -10.15
N SER A 19 -1.55 -12.55 -9.70
CA SER A 19 -2.66 -11.80 -10.30
C SER A 19 -2.44 -10.29 -10.14
N ALA A 20 -2.68 -9.52 -11.21
CA ALA A 20 -2.72 -8.06 -11.21
C ALA A 20 -3.73 -7.50 -10.20
N ASP A 21 -4.80 -8.25 -9.93
CA ASP A 21 -5.86 -7.90 -8.97
C ASP A 21 -5.52 -8.28 -7.53
N THR A 22 -4.32 -8.85 -7.28
CA THR A 22 -3.88 -9.19 -5.92
C THR A 22 -3.98 -7.94 -5.04
N PRO A 23 -4.68 -8.00 -3.90
CA PRO A 23 -4.79 -6.87 -2.99
C PRO A 23 -3.41 -6.44 -2.48
N ALA A 24 -3.17 -5.14 -2.44
CA ALA A 24 -1.92 -4.59 -1.95
C ALA A 24 -2.16 -3.28 -1.17
N ALA A 25 -1.27 -2.98 -0.25
CA ALA A 25 -1.35 -1.79 0.59
C ALA A 25 0.00 -1.13 0.79
N LEU A 26 -0.04 0.18 1.01
CA LEU A 26 1.07 1.01 1.43
C LEU A 26 0.75 1.58 2.80
N VAL A 27 1.67 1.41 3.76
CA VAL A 27 1.56 2.01 5.10
C VAL A 27 2.73 2.97 5.28
N GLN A 28 2.45 4.26 5.12
CA GLN A 28 3.40 5.34 5.34
C GLN A 28 3.41 5.76 6.81
N GLN A 29 4.59 5.96 7.39
CA GLN A 29 4.77 6.43 8.77
C GLN A 29 3.89 5.65 9.77
N GLY A 30 3.89 4.32 9.64
CA GLY A 30 3.08 3.42 10.46
C GLY A 30 3.27 3.66 11.95
N THR A 31 2.20 3.47 12.71
CA THR A 31 2.08 3.71 14.18
C THR A 31 2.26 5.15 14.65
N THR A 32 2.51 6.10 13.75
CA THR A 32 2.60 7.52 14.10
C THR A 32 1.26 8.23 13.90
N VAL A 33 1.14 9.44 14.44
CA VAL A 33 0.00 10.33 14.16
C VAL A 33 -0.09 10.71 12.68
N ASN A 34 0.98 10.60 11.91
CA ASN A 34 0.99 10.93 10.49
C ASN A 34 0.79 9.69 9.60
N GLN A 35 0.34 8.57 10.17
CA GLN A 35 0.12 7.34 9.41
C GLN A 35 -0.86 7.60 8.26
N ARG A 36 -0.48 7.18 7.05
CA ARG A 36 -1.34 7.15 5.88
C ARG A 36 -1.35 5.73 5.31
N VAL A 37 -2.55 5.20 5.07
CA VAL A 37 -2.71 3.86 4.52
C VAL A 37 -3.43 3.95 3.19
N PHE A 38 -2.80 3.40 2.15
CA PHE A 38 -3.37 3.33 0.81
C PHE A 38 -3.61 1.87 0.49
N THR A 39 -4.77 1.54 -0.05
CA THR A 39 -5.14 0.18 -0.47
C THR A 39 -5.49 0.16 -1.93
N GLY A 40 -5.13 -0.91 -2.61
CA GLY A 40 -5.42 -1.13 -4.01
C GLY A 40 -5.09 -2.55 -4.43
N THR A 41 -4.64 -2.70 -5.66
CA THR A 41 -4.19 -3.94 -6.27
C THR A 41 -2.74 -3.83 -6.70
N LEU A 42 -2.13 -4.97 -7.00
CA LEU A 42 -0.76 -5.02 -7.48
C LEU A 42 -0.53 -4.17 -8.74
N ALA A 43 -1.54 -4.07 -9.61
CA ALA A 43 -1.49 -3.26 -10.82
C ALA A 43 -1.60 -1.73 -10.56
N ASN A 44 -2.41 -1.31 -9.59
CA ASN A 44 -2.65 0.13 -9.35
C ASN A 44 -1.70 0.74 -8.30
N LEU A 45 -1.00 -0.09 -7.53
CA LEU A 45 -0.16 0.36 -6.42
C LEU A 45 0.90 1.39 -6.83
N PRO A 46 1.61 1.23 -7.98
CA PRO A 46 2.57 2.23 -8.43
C PRO A 46 1.93 3.58 -8.76
N GLN A 47 0.70 3.58 -9.28
CA GLN A 47 -0.04 4.80 -9.60
C GLN A 47 -0.45 5.53 -8.31
N LEU A 48 -0.91 4.80 -7.29
CA LEU A 48 -1.25 5.39 -5.98
C LEU A 48 -0.07 6.10 -5.32
N VAL A 49 1.17 5.60 -5.51
CA VAL A 49 2.38 6.27 -5.02
C VAL A 49 2.56 7.64 -5.66
N ALA A 50 2.37 7.72 -6.98
CA ALA A 50 2.55 8.96 -7.73
C ALA A 50 1.44 9.97 -7.43
N GLU A 51 0.17 9.52 -7.40
CA GLU A 51 -0.99 10.38 -7.16
C GLU A 51 -1.04 10.98 -5.76
N HIS A 52 -0.58 10.24 -4.74
CA HIS A 52 -0.66 10.66 -3.35
C HIS A 52 0.67 11.15 -2.77
N GLU A 53 1.70 11.28 -3.61
CA GLU A 53 3.06 11.66 -3.25
C GLU A 53 3.51 10.87 -2.01
N VAL A 54 3.52 9.54 -2.13
CA VAL A 54 3.92 8.67 -1.03
C VAL A 54 5.45 8.74 -0.88
N HIS A 55 5.91 9.00 0.33
CA HIS A 55 7.32 9.18 0.67
C HIS A 55 7.74 8.21 1.76
N ALA A 56 9.04 7.89 1.83
CA ALA A 56 9.58 7.10 2.93
C ALA A 56 9.38 7.80 4.30
N PRO A 57 9.29 7.05 5.41
CA PRO A 57 9.29 5.59 5.50
C PRO A 57 7.91 4.97 5.17
N THR A 58 7.90 3.97 4.30
CA THR A 58 6.68 3.27 3.85
C THR A 58 6.91 1.76 3.73
N LEU A 59 5.96 0.98 4.23
CA LEU A 59 5.91 -0.47 4.05
C LEU A 59 4.91 -0.84 2.96
N VAL A 60 5.26 -1.87 2.18
CA VAL A 60 4.42 -2.46 1.12
C VAL A 60 3.93 -3.82 1.61
N ILE A 61 2.63 -4.07 1.54
CA ILE A 61 2.01 -5.34 1.90
C ILE A 61 1.27 -5.87 0.68
N ILE A 62 1.54 -7.11 0.26
CA ILE A 62 0.90 -7.73 -0.92
C ILE A 62 0.25 -9.04 -0.50
N GLY A 63 -1.07 -9.15 -0.69
CA GLY A 63 -1.83 -10.36 -0.43
C GLY A 63 -3.21 -10.11 0.15
N GLU A 64 -4.00 -11.19 0.23
CA GLU A 64 -5.41 -11.18 0.63
C GLU A 64 -5.66 -10.57 2.02
N VAL A 65 -4.66 -10.59 2.91
CA VAL A 65 -4.73 -9.96 4.25
C VAL A 65 -5.07 -8.47 4.20
N VAL A 66 -4.77 -7.79 3.09
CA VAL A 66 -5.12 -6.36 2.90
C VAL A 66 -6.63 -6.13 2.94
N LYS A 67 -7.44 -7.08 2.44
CA LYS A 67 -8.91 -6.99 2.48
C LYS A 67 -9.47 -6.93 3.90
N LEU A 68 -8.74 -7.44 4.89
CA LEU A 68 -9.17 -7.39 6.29
C LEU A 68 -9.16 -5.97 6.87
N ARG A 69 -8.47 -5.02 6.22
CA ARG A 69 -8.41 -3.63 6.67
C ARG A 69 -9.82 -3.04 6.83
N GLU A 70 -10.75 -3.30 5.91
CA GLU A 70 -12.12 -2.78 5.98
C GLU A 70 -12.83 -3.15 7.29
N LYS A 71 -12.45 -4.27 7.91
CA LYS A 71 -13.05 -4.78 9.15
C LYS A 71 -12.22 -4.49 10.39
N LEU A 72 -10.90 -4.32 10.23
CA LEU A 72 -9.93 -4.27 11.33
C LEU A 72 -9.22 -2.91 11.46
N ALA A 73 -9.60 -1.90 10.69
CA ALA A 73 -9.01 -0.56 10.75
C ALA A 73 -9.38 0.18 12.05
N TRP A 74 -8.63 -0.09 13.12
CA TRP A 74 -8.81 0.54 14.42
C TRP A 74 -7.94 1.79 14.63
N PHE A 75 -6.96 2.05 13.75
CA PHE A 75 -6.04 3.18 13.84
C PHE A 75 -5.81 3.84 12.47
N GLU A 76 -6.16 5.12 12.36
CA GLU A 76 -6.09 5.93 11.13
C GLU A 76 -5.15 7.15 11.26
N GLY A 77 -4.39 7.24 12.36
CA GLY A 77 -3.56 8.41 12.66
C GLY A 77 -4.40 9.68 12.88
N ALA A 78 -3.81 10.84 12.57
CA ALA A 78 -4.44 12.17 12.68
C ALA A 78 -5.44 12.46 11.56
N GLN A 79 -5.59 11.56 10.57
CA GLN A 79 -6.63 11.65 9.54
C GLN A 79 -7.98 11.08 10.02
N ALA A 80 -8.04 10.53 11.24
CA ALA A 80 -9.27 10.14 11.93
C ALA A 80 -10.02 11.38 12.45
N THR A 81 -10.48 12.27 11.57
CA THR A 81 -11.33 13.38 12.00
C THR A 81 -12.75 12.86 12.24
N VAL A 82 -13.26 13.20 13.43
CA VAL A 82 -14.56 12.90 14.05
C VAL A 82 -15.75 13.04 13.11
#